data_AF-S6GK01-F1
#
_entry.id   AF-S6GK01-F1
#
_cell.length_a   1.000
_cell.length_b   1.000
_cell.length_c   1.000
_cell.angle_alpha   90.00
_cell.angle_beta   90.00
_cell.angle_gamma   90.00
#
_symmetry.space_group_name_H-M   'P 1'
#
loop_
_entity.id
_entity.type
_entity.pdbx_description
1 polymer ?
#
loop_
_entity_poly.entity_id
_entity_poly.type
_entity_poly.pdbx_seq_one_letter_code
_entity_poly.pdbx_strand_id
1 'polypeptide(L)'
;MKIFCYDLMLVEKFSNQNQINFLVHDSTMFDGVDSRQVAHALEYANSKGVDSNFQYICTFNSDMIPYDDFTEEFNLEDHVKLTISDENPEDSLLGFQFELGKNVRVVKSK
;
A
#
# COMPACT_ATOMS: atom_id res chain seq x y z
N MET A 1 -9.83 4.12 8.28
CA MET A 1 -9.94 3.04 9.29
C MET A 1 -11.21 2.21 9.28
N LYS A 2 -12.43 2.76 9.16
CA LYS A 2 -13.66 1.92 9.15
C LYS A 2 -13.69 0.89 8.01
N ILE A 3 -13.35 1.35 6.80
CA ILE A 3 -13.27 0.50 5.60
C ILE A 3 -12.20 -0.58 5.80
N PHE A 4 -10.97 -0.17 6.13
CA PHE A 4 -9.88 -1.09 6.50
C PHE A 4 -10.31 -2.21 7.46
N CYS A 5 -10.95 -1.88 8.60
CA CYS A 5 -11.37 -2.90 9.57
C CYS A 5 -12.47 -3.83 9.01
N TYR A 6 -13.37 -3.30 8.19
CA TYR A 6 -14.42 -4.09 7.56
C TYR A 6 -13.84 -5.07 6.54
N ASP A 7 -12.93 -4.60 5.69
CA ASP A 7 -12.28 -5.42 4.67
C ASP A 7 -11.39 -6.50 5.29
N LEU A 8 -10.67 -6.17 6.36
CA LEU A 8 -9.85 -7.13 7.11
C LEU A 8 -10.71 -8.24 7.73
N MET A 9 -11.87 -7.89 8.30
CA MET A 9 -12.83 -8.87 8.81
C MET A 9 -13.39 -9.77 7.70
N LEU A 10 -13.67 -9.20 6.52
CA LEU A 10 -14.17 -9.98 5.39
C LEU A 10 -13.12 -10.98 4.89
N VAL A 11 -11.87 -10.55 4.68
CA VAL A 11 -10.81 -11.45 4.21
C VAL A 11 -10.48 -12.52 5.26
N GLU A 12 -10.48 -12.19 6.55
CA GLU A 12 -10.34 -13.16 7.64
C GLU A 12 -11.45 -14.22 7.59
N LYS A 13 -12.71 -13.80 7.38
CA LYS A 13 -13.84 -14.74 7.24
C LYS A 13 -13.74 -15.61 6.00
N PHE A 14 -13.40 -15.02 4.84
CA PHE A 14 -13.32 -15.74 3.58
C PHE A 14 -12.14 -16.71 3.54
N SER A 15 -11.00 -16.33 4.11
CA SER A 15 -9.82 -17.18 4.25
C SER A 15 -10.15 -18.44 5.05
N ASN A 16 -10.84 -18.30 6.18
CA ASN A 16 -11.31 -19.42 7.00
C ASN A 16 -12.31 -20.35 6.29
N GLN A 17 -12.95 -19.87 5.22
CA GLN A 17 -13.85 -20.66 4.37
C GLN A 17 -13.16 -21.23 3.13
N ASN A 18 -11.83 -21.14 3.03
CA ASN A 18 -11.03 -21.51 1.86
C ASN A 18 -11.50 -20.79 0.57
N GLN A 19 -11.90 -19.53 0.69
CA GLN A 19 -12.30 -18.67 -0.43
C GLN A 19 -11.17 -17.67 -0.74
N ILE A 20 -11.47 -16.38 -0.70
CA ILE A 20 -10.49 -15.31 -0.91
C ILE A 20 -9.59 -15.23 0.31
N ASN A 21 -8.28 -15.33 0.08
CA ASN A 21 -7.23 -15.28 1.10
C ASN A 21 -6.24 -14.14 0.84
N PHE A 22 -6.66 -13.08 0.15
CA PHE A 22 -5.84 -11.89 -0.02
C PHE A 22 -6.69 -10.62 -0.03
N LEU A 23 -6.07 -9.51 0.36
CA LEU A 23 -6.66 -8.17 0.37
C LEU A 23 -5.64 -7.18 -0.18
N VAL A 24 -6.07 -6.29 -1.08
CA VAL A 24 -5.22 -5.28 -1.71
C VAL A 24 -5.81 -3.89 -1.48
N HIS A 25 -5.01 -2.96 -0.99
CA HIS A 25 -5.35 -1.54 -0.91
C HIS A 25 -4.32 -0.70 -1.64
N ASP A 26 -4.75 0.36 -2.31
CA ASP A 26 -3.84 1.39 -2.78
C ASP A 26 -3.47 2.37 -1.65
N SER A 27 -2.64 3.37 -1.96
CA SER A 27 -2.18 4.36 -0.98
C SER A 27 -3.30 5.22 -0.39
N THR A 28 -4.41 5.39 -1.13
CA THR A 28 -5.52 6.26 -0.70
C THR A 28 -6.24 5.75 0.54
N MET A 29 -6.09 4.46 0.88
CA MET A 29 -6.63 3.87 2.10
C MET A 29 -6.16 4.59 3.38
N PHE A 30 -4.97 5.18 3.34
CA PHE A 30 -4.33 5.82 4.49
C PHE A 30 -4.25 7.36 4.37
N ASP A 31 -4.85 7.95 3.33
CA ASP A 31 -4.83 9.40 3.13
C ASP A 31 -5.49 10.15 4.29
N GLY A 32 -4.74 11.06 4.91
CA GLY A 32 -5.19 11.86 6.05
C GLY A 32 -5.37 11.08 7.35
N VAL A 33 -4.86 9.85 7.44
CA VAL A 33 -4.82 9.06 8.67
C VAL A 33 -3.58 9.45 9.49
N ASP A 34 -3.74 9.56 10.82
CA ASP A 34 -2.63 9.79 11.75
C ASP A 34 -1.58 8.67 11.63
N SER A 35 -0.29 9.02 11.56
CA SER A 35 0.80 8.08 11.27
C SER A 35 0.87 6.89 12.24
N ARG A 36 0.58 7.11 13.53
CA ARG A 36 0.51 6.04 14.53
C ARG A 36 -0.62 5.07 14.25
N GLN A 37 -1.76 5.55 13.73
CA GLN A 37 -2.85 4.67 13.33
C GLN A 37 -2.48 3.85 12.09
N VAL A 38 -1.70 4.41 11.17
CA VAL A 38 -1.18 3.68 10.01
C VAL A 38 -0.22 2.59 10.46
N ALA A 39 0.74 2.89 11.34
CA ALA A 39 1.67 1.91 11.90
C ALA A 39 0.91 0.74 12.56
N HIS A 40 -0.01 1.05 13.47
CA HIS A 40 -0.85 0.05 14.12
C HIS A 40 -1.70 -0.76 13.13
N ALA A 41 -2.22 -0.13 12.06
CA ALA A 41 -2.99 -0.85 11.05
C ALA A 41 -2.13 -1.87 10.30
N LEU A 42 -0.89 -1.52 9.94
CA LEU A 42 0.02 -2.40 9.22
C LEU A 42 0.48 -3.58 10.09
N GLU A 43 0.87 -3.32 11.34
CA GLU A 43 1.19 -4.35 12.32
C GLU A 43 0.01 -5.30 12.56
N TYR A 44 -1.19 -4.73 12.72
CA TYR A 44 -2.40 -5.51 12.94
C TYR A 44 -2.76 -6.37 11.73
N ALA A 45 -2.66 -5.83 10.52
CA ALA A 45 -2.88 -6.59 9.30
C ALA A 45 -1.87 -7.74 9.14
N ASN A 46 -0.60 -7.51 9.50
CA ASN A 46 0.43 -8.55 9.49
C ASN A 46 0.10 -9.68 10.47
N SER A 47 -0.19 -9.35 11.74
CA SER A 47 -0.60 -10.34 12.75
C SER A 47 -1.83 -11.13 12.28
N LYS A 48 -2.85 -10.45 11.77
CA LYS A 48 -4.07 -11.11 11.28
C LYS A 48 -3.83 -11.99 10.07
N GLY A 49 -2.99 -11.55 9.14
CA GLY A 49 -2.62 -12.33 7.95
C GLY A 49 -1.94 -13.65 8.33
N VAL A 50 -1.03 -13.60 9.30
CA VAL A 50 -0.35 -14.80 9.85
C VAL A 50 -1.35 -15.72 10.54
N ASP A 51 -2.19 -15.18 11.43
CA ASP A 51 -3.13 -15.98 12.24
C ASP A 51 -4.23 -16.64 11.40
N SER A 52 -4.72 -15.95 10.37
CA SER A 52 -5.87 -16.35 9.56
C SER A 52 -5.51 -16.76 8.13
N ASN A 53 -4.22 -16.96 7.86
CA ASN A 53 -3.67 -17.47 6.60
C ASN A 53 -4.15 -16.68 5.35
N PHE A 54 -4.12 -15.34 5.43
CA PHE A 54 -4.38 -14.48 4.27
C PHE A 54 -3.23 -13.50 4.05
N GLN A 55 -3.11 -12.99 2.82
CA GLN A 55 -2.11 -12.01 2.46
C GLN A 55 -2.70 -10.61 2.38
N TYR A 56 -2.13 -9.65 3.12
CA TYR A 56 -2.41 -8.24 2.93
C TYR A 56 -1.35 -7.59 2.06
N ILE A 57 -1.77 -6.88 1.01
CA ILE A 57 -0.90 -6.16 0.08
C ILE A 57 -1.36 -4.70 0.07
N CYS A 58 -0.44 -3.78 0.22
CA CYS A 58 -0.75 -2.36 0.07
C CYS A 58 0.38 -1.60 -0.60
N THR A 59 0.02 -0.47 -1.21
CA THR A 59 1.00 0.46 -1.79
C THR A 59 1.11 1.69 -0.91
N PHE A 60 2.31 2.24 -0.78
CA PHE A 60 2.56 3.49 -0.06
C PHE A 60 3.43 4.41 -0.92
N ASN A 61 3.17 5.71 -0.81
CA ASN A 61 4.19 6.69 -1.15
C ASN A 61 5.23 6.70 -0.02
N SER A 62 6.50 6.82 -0.36
CA SER A 62 7.60 6.69 0.60
C SER A 62 7.57 7.75 1.71
N ASP A 63 7.04 8.94 1.42
CA ASP A 63 6.86 10.04 2.39
C ASP A 63 5.71 9.83 3.37
N MET A 64 4.82 8.86 3.10
CA MET A 64 3.66 8.53 3.93
C MET A 64 3.90 7.32 4.84
N ILE A 65 5.08 6.71 4.77
CA ILE A 65 5.44 5.55 5.58
C ILE A 65 5.71 6.00 7.03
N PRO A 66 5.06 5.39 8.05
CA PRO A 66 5.18 5.82 9.43
C PRO A 66 6.41 5.19 10.13
N TYR A 67 7.61 5.44 9.60
CA TYR A 67 8.87 4.81 10.04
C TYR A 67 9.11 4.89 11.56
N ASP A 68 8.80 6.03 12.17
CA ASP A 68 9.08 6.30 13.59
C ASP A 68 7.99 5.77 14.55
N ASP A 69 6.85 5.30 14.03
CA ASP A 69 5.68 4.91 14.85
C ASP A 69 5.49 3.39 14.98
N PHE A 70 6.31 2.58 14.29
CA PHE A 70 6.28 1.12 14.41
C PHE A 70 6.86 0.65 15.76
N THR A 71 6.41 -0.51 16.24
CA THR A 71 7.05 -1.17 17.38
C THR A 71 8.43 -1.70 17.01
N GLU A 72 9.30 -1.87 18.00
CA GLU A 72 10.69 -2.34 17.79
C GLU A 72 10.74 -3.75 17.15
N GLU A 73 9.69 -4.56 17.31
CA GLU A 73 9.58 -5.89 16.73
C GLU A 73 9.10 -5.91 15.28
N PHE A 74 8.57 -4.78 14.77
CA PHE A 74 8.05 -4.69 13.41
C PHE A 74 9.05 -4.01 12.47
N ASN A 75 9.78 -4.81 11.70
CA ASN A 75 10.69 -4.32 10.67
C ASN A 75 9.97 -4.25 9.31
N LEU A 76 9.62 -3.05 8.87
CA LEU A 76 8.92 -2.84 7.59
C LEU A 76 9.66 -3.43 6.39
N GLU A 77 10.99 -3.37 6.36
CA GLU A 77 11.80 -3.81 5.23
C GLU A 77 11.60 -5.30 4.89
N ASP A 78 11.28 -6.13 5.89
CA ASP A 78 10.99 -7.55 5.70
C ASP A 78 9.69 -7.77 4.88
N HIS A 79 8.82 -6.77 4.87
CA HIS A 79 7.53 -6.76 4.20
C HIS A 79 7.53 -6.02 2.85
N VAL A 80 8.57 -5.25 2.53
CA VAL A 80 8.68 -4.57 1.23
C VAL A 80 8.99 -5.61 0.14
N LYS A 81 8.10 -5.71 -0.86
CA LYS A 81 8.27 -6.64 -2.00
C LYS A 81 8.71 -5.96 -3.28
N LEU A 82 8.41 -4.67 -3.42
CA LEU A 82 8.74 -3.88 -4.59
C LEU A 82 8.85 -2.42 -4.20
N THR A 83 9.94 -1.79 -4.58
CA THR A 83 10.13 -0.33 -4.52
C THR A 83 10.14 0.18 -5.96
N ILE A 84 9.31 1.18 -6.23
CA ILE A 84 9.19 1.80 -7.56
C ILE A 84 9.69 3.24 -7.44
N SER A 85 10.46 3.70 -8.42
CA SER A 85 10.91 5.08 -8.52
C SER A 85 10.77 5.62 -9.94
N ASP A 86 10.78 6.93 -10.09
CA ASP A 86 10.81 7.58 -11.40
C ASP A 86 12.24 7.94 -11.84
N GLU A 87 13.27 7.43 -11.15
CA GLU A 87 14.68 7.77 -11.42
C GLU A 87 15.15 7.23 -12.77
N ASN A 88 14.88 5.94 -13.04
CA ASN A 88 15.19 5.28 -14.30
C ASN A 88 13.96 4.57 -14.87
N PRO A 89 13.87 4.38 -16.19
CA PRO A 89 12.82 3.59 -16.83
C PRO A 89 12.61 2.22 -16.19
N GLU A 90 13.67 1.45 -15.91
CA GLU A 90 13.58 0.13 -15.29
C GLU A 90 13.02 0.11 -13.86
N ASP A 91 13.17 1.21 -13.12
CA ASP A 91 12.71 1.33 -11.74
C ASP A 91 11.25 1.82 -11.66
N SER A 92 10.69 2.25 -12.81
CA SER A 92 9.32 2.75 -12.93
C SER A 92 8.31 1.61 -13.05
N LEU A 93 7.04 1.89 -12.71
CA LEU A 93 5.95 0.91 -12.76
C LEU A 93 5.80 0.25 -14.14
N LEU A 94 6.07 1.01 -15.22
CA LEU A 94 5.84 0.55 -16.59
C LEU A 94 7.10 0.06 -17.30
N GLY A 95 8.29 0.28 -16.73
CA GLY A 95 9.55 -0.03 -17.41
C GLY A 95 9.94 0.97 -18.51
N PHE A 96 9.21 2.08 -18.65
CA PHE A 96 9.48 3.15 -19.61
C PHE A 96 8.89 4.49 -19.14
N GLN A 97 9.46 5.60 -19.61
CA GLN A 97 8.98 6.95 -19.32
C GLN A 97 8.16 7.52 -20.48
N PHE A 98 7.05 8.21 -20.16
CA PHE A 98 6.29 8.94 -21.16
C PHE A 98 6.99 10.26 -21.50
N GLU A 99 7.53 10.37 -22.70
CA GLU A 99 7.90 11.68 -23.23
C GLU A 99 6.67 12.33 -23.88
N LEU A 100 6.20 13.44 -23.29
CA LEU A 100 5.28 14.33 -24.00
C LEU A 100 6.05 14.91 -25.19
N GLY A 101 5.70 14.47 -26.40
CA GLY A 101 6.28 15.01 -27.63
C GLY A 101 6.17 16.54 -27.63
N LYS A 102 7.27 17.24 -27.92
CA LYS A 102 7.45 18.71 -27.86
C LYS A 102 6.46 19.56 -28.68
N ASN A 103 5.44 18.94 -29.29
CA ASN A 103 4.43 19.58 -30.15
C ASN A 103 3.03 19.69 -29.52
N VAL A 104 2.85 19.42 -28.22
CA VAL A 104 1.58 19.71 -27.54
C VAL A 104 1.47 21.21 -27.28
N ARG A 105 0.81 21.94 -28.18
CA ARG A 105 0.41 23.33 -27.95
C ARG A 105 -0.54 23.35 -26.75
N VAL A 106 -0.09 23.89 -25.62
CA VAL A 106 -0.98 24.27 -24.51
C VAL A 106 -1.94 25.32 -25.05
N VAL A 107 -3.16 24.91 -25.38
CA VAL A 107 -4.25 25.84 -25.69
C VAL A 107 -4.59 26.54 -24.38
N LYS A 108 -4.11 27.77 -24.19
CA LYS A 108 -4.58 28.62 -23.11
C LYS A 108 -6.08 28.87 -23.33
N SER A 109 -6.93 28.35 -22.45
CA SER A 109 -8.34 28.76 -22.40
C SER A 109 -8.40 30.22 -21.96
N LYS A 110 -9.23 31.02 -22.65
CA LYS A 110 -9.55 32.39 -22.26
C LYS A 110 -10.36 32.43 -20.97
#